data_AF-A0A0S8EZJ7-F1
#
_entry.id   AF-A0A0S8EZJ7-F1
#
_cell.length_a   1.000
_cell.length_b   1.000
_cell.length_c   1.000
_cell.angle_alpha   90.00
_cell.angle_beta   90.00
_cell.angle_gamma   90.00
#
_symmetry.space_group_name_H-M   'P 1'
#
loop_
_entity.id
_entity.type
_entity.pdbx_description
1 polymer ?
#
loop_
_entity_poly.entity_id
_entity_poly.type
_entity_poly.pdbx_seq_one_letter_code
_entity_poly.pdbx_strand_id
1 'polypeptide(L)'
;MVGALLFGLRSTDHQYELADCLRDFFKSNLDASVLMGRKYLEKVPEEGSAAWLVDRVFGGEGLIMSDRFPLLNAQVLRLRQQDFVRGDLIVIDGWLVARTEARLCALAAICSTG
;
A
#
# COMPACT_ATOMS: atom_id res chain seq x y z
N MET A 1 31.07 -10.04 10.15
CA MET A 1 30.56 -11.31 9.58
C MET A 1 29.78 -12.05 10.67
N VAL A 2 28.46 -11.83 10.74
CA VAL A 2 27.43 -12.66 11.37
C VAL A 2 26.16 -12.23 10.61
N GLY A 3 25.54 -13.00 9.74
CA GLY A 3 25.12 -14.40 9.88
C GLY A 3 23.60 -14.37 9.94
N ALA A 4 22.96 -14.41 8.77
CA ALA A 4 21.53 -14.40 8.54
C ALA A 4 20.77 -15.47 9.36
N LEU A 5 19.51 -15.19 9.73
CA LEU A 5 18.37 -16.15 9.84
C LEU A 5 17.21 -15.55 10.65
N LEU A 6 16.35 -14.72 10.03
CA LEU A 6 14.98 -14.46 10.50
C LEU A 6 14.03 -14.28 9.31
N PHE A 7 14.11 -15.19 8.33
CA PHE A 7 13.22 -15.24 7.15
C PHE A 7 12.17 -16.36 7.24
N GLY A 8 11.84 -16.81 8.44
CA GLY A 8 10.89 -17.89 8.61
C GLY A 8 10.28 -17.85 10.00
N LEU A 9 9.07 -17.31 10.10
CA LEU A 9 7.94 -17.81 10.90
C LEU A 9 6.80 -16.76 10.85
N ARG A 10 5.64 -17.19 10.29
CA ARG A 10 4.31 -16.54 10.23
C ARG A 10 4.06 -15.48 9.13
N SER A 11 3.84 -15.93 7.90
CA SER A 11 3.49 -15.03 6.76
C SER A 11 2.02 -15.09 6.31
N THR A 12 1.18 -16.00 6.83
CA THR A 12 -0.20 -16.16 6.35
C THR A 12 -1.24 -15.35 7.14
N ASP A 13 -1.20 -15.33 8.48
CA ASP A 13 -2.23 -14.62 9.28
C ASP A 13 -2.30 -13.11 8.98
N HIS A 14 -1.15 -12.45 8.82
CA HIS A 14 -1.09 -10.99 8.63
C HIS A 14 -1.55 -10.54 7.23
N GLN A 15 -1.51 -11.43 6.23
CA GLN A 15 -1.95 -11.09 4.88
C GLN A 15 -3.48 -10.99 4.80
N TYR A 16 -4.20 -11.86 5.53
CA TYR A 16 -5.66 -11.80 5.62
C TYR A 16 -6.13 -10.53 6.34
N GLU A 17 -5.44 -10.12 7.41
CA GLU A 17 -5.74 -8.86 8.11
C GLU A 17 -5.54 -7.63 7.22
N LEU A 18 -4.47 -7.58 6.42
CA LEU A 18 -4.21 -6.45 5.52
C LEU A 18 -5.21 -6.37 4.37
N ALA A 19 -5.61 -7.50 3.79
CA ALA A 19 -6.59 -7.51 2.71
C ALA A 19 -7.96 -7.01 3.19
N ASP A 20 -8.41 -7.44 4.38
CA ASP A 20 -9.66 -6.98 4.97
C ASP A 20 -9.60 -5.50 5.37
N CYS A 21 -8.46 -5.05 5.90
CA CYS A 21 -8.16 -3.64 6.12
C CYS A 21 -8.30 -2.82 4.84
N LEU A 22 -7.65 -3.23 3.74
CA LEU A 22 -7.74 -2.50 2.46
C LEU A 22 -9.16 -2.54 1.88
N ARG A 23 -9.89 -3.64 2.07
CA ARG A 23 -11.30 -3.74 1.69
C ARG A 23 -12.16 -2.76 2.49
N ASP A 24 -11.93 -2.59 3.79
CA ASP A 24 -12.67 -1.60 4.59
C ASP A 24 -12.29 -0.16 4.24
N PHE A 25 -11.00 0.10 3.95
CA PHE A 25 -10.50 1.41 3.53
C PHE A 25 -11.15 1.85 2.21
N PHE A 26 -11.13 0.96 1.21
CA PHE A 26 -11.64 1.28 -0.12
C PHE A 26 -13.15 1.07 -0.25
N LYS A 27 -13.76 0.25 0.62
CA LYS A 27 -15.21 -0.04 0.72
C LYS A 27 -15.93 -0.10 -0.64
N SER A 28 -16.46 1.03 -1.08
CA SER A 28 -17.27 1.18 -2.31
C SER A 28 -16.45 1.22 -3.61
N ASN A 29 -15.14 1.44 -3.52
CA ASN A 29 -14.25 1.72 -4.65
C ASN A 29 -13.12 0.69 -4.77
N LEU A 30 -13.27 -0.50 -4.16
CA LEU A 30 -12.20 -1.51 -4.17
C LEU A 30 -11.79 -1.90 -5.59
N ASP A 31 -12.74 -2.19 -6.48
CA ASP A 31 -12.45 -2.61 -7.86
C ASP A 31 -11.70 -1.54 -8.64
N ALA A 32 -12.14 -0.29 -8.52
CA ALA A 32 -11.48 0.86 -9.14
C ALA A 32 -10.05 1.05 -8.61
N SER A 33 -9.86 0.82 -7.30
CA SER A 33 -8.56 0.96 -6.64
C SER A 33 -7.61 -0.17 -7.03
N VAL A 34 -8.11 -1.40 -7.16
CA VAL A 34 -7.36 -2.55 -7.69
C VAL A 34 -6.95 -2.29 -9.14
N LEU A 35 -7.86 -1.78 -9.98
CA LEU A 35 -7.56 -1.44 -11.37
C LEU A 35 -6.47 -0.36 -11.46
N MET A 36 -6.62 0.74 -10.71
CA MET A 36 -5.61 1.80 -10.61
C MET A 36 -4.26 1.26 -10.13
N GLY A 37 -4.28 0.35 -9.15
CA GLY A 37 -3.08 -0.30 -8.62
C GLY A 37 -2.35 -1.15 -9.65
N ARG A 38 -3.08 -1.91 -10.48
CA ARG A 38 -2.48 -2.66 -11.59
C ARG A 38 -1.82 -1.72 -12.60
N LYS A 39 -2.51 -0.61 -12.95
CA LYS A 39 -1.97 0.41 -13.85
C LYS A 39 -0.74 1.11 -13.30
N TYR A 40 -0.70 1.35 -11.99
CA TYR A 40 0.49 1.84 -11.33
C TYR A 40 1.67 0.88 -11.46
N LEU A 41 1.46 -0.40 -11.17
CA LEU A 41 2.51 -1.43 -11.23
C LEU A 41 3.00 -1.72 -12.65
N GLU A 42 2.14 -1.58 -13.66
CA GLU A 42 2.56 -1.60 -15.08
C GLU A 42 3.55 -0.46 -15.38
N LYS A 43 3.38 0.71 -14.75
CA LYS A 43 4.19 1.90 -14.99
C LYS A 43 5.45 1.98 -14.11
N VAL A 44 5.40 1.42 -12.91
CA VAL A 44 6.46 1.46 -11.89
C VAL A 44 6.68 0.06 -11.31
N PRO A 45 7.14 -0.92 -12.13
CA PRO A 45 7.25 -2.31 -11.73
C PRO A 45 8.22 -2.55 -10.57
N GLU A 46 9.22 -1.68 -10.40
CA GLU A 46 10.19 -1.73 -9.31
C GLU A 46 9.56 -1.55 -7.92
N GLU A 47 8.36 -0.98 -7.84
CA GLU A 47 7.60 -0.80 -6.60
C GLU A 47 6.63 -1.97 -6.31
N GLY A 48 6.67 -3.06 -7.08
CA GLY A 48 5.75 -4.21 -7.00
C GLY A 48 5.91 -5.15 -5.79
N SER A 49 6.61 -4.73 -4.74
CA SER A 49 6.78 -5.52 -3.52
C SER A 49 5.78 -5.10 -2.45
N ALA A 50 4.91 -6.01 -2.02
CA ALA A 50 3.94 -5.74 -0.95
C ALA A 50 4.61 -5.25 0.34
N ALA A 51 5.71 -5.89 0.74
CA ALA A 51 6.46 -5.50 1.95
C ALA A 51 7.03 -4.09 1.82
N TRP A 52 7.55 -3.73 0.64
CA TRP A 52 8.05 -2.38 0.37
C TRP A 52 6.92 -1.35 0.39
N LEU A 53 5.77 -1.64 -0.25
CA LEU A 53 4.62 -0.75 -0.26
C LEU A 53 4.06 -0.54 1.14
N VAL A 54 3.99 -1.59 1.97
CA VAL A 54 3.60 -1.49 3.38
C VAL A 54 4.55 -0.57 4.14
N ASP A 55 5.87 -0.75 4.01
CA ASP A 55 6.86 0.15 4.62
C ASP A 55 6.70 1.60 4.15
N ARG A 56 6.48 1.83 2.86
CA ARG A 56 6.40 3.18 2.30
C ARG A 56 5.12 3.92 2.65
N VAL A 57 4.00 3.20 2.75
CA VAL A 57 2.70 3.82 3.07
C VAL A 57 2.51 3.92 4.59
N PHE A 58 3.01 2.94 5.34
CA PHE A 58 2.71 2.82 6.76
C PHE A 58 3.92 3.02 7.70
N GLY A 59 5.15 3.02 7.19
CA GLY A 59 6.38 3.15 7.98
C GLY A 59 6.75 1.82 8.61
N GLY A 60 7.86 1.19 8.17
CA GLY A 60 8.28 -0.20 8.39
C GLY A 60 8.42 -0.75 9.81
N GLU A 61 7.97 -0.04 10.83
CA GLU A 61 7.69 -0.64 12.13
C GLU A 61 6.34 -1.34 12.04
N GLY A 62 6.42 -2.65 11.77
CA GLY A 62 5.31 -3.56 11.50
C GLY A 62 4.01 -3.18 12.18
N LEU A 63 3.01 -2.87 11.37
CA LEU A 63 1.66 -2.68 11.87
C LEU A 63 1.20 -4.00 12.47
N ILE A 64 1.04 -4.00 13.78
CA ILE A 64 0.01 -4.80 14.41
C ILE A 64 -1.31 -4.17 13.92
N MET A 65 -1.82 -4.73 12.81
CA MET A 65 -2.86 -4.14 11.94
C MET A 65 -4.22 -4.01 12.61
N SER A 66 -4.48 -4.74 13.70
CA SER A 66 -5.81 -4.83 14.30
C SER A 66 -6.29 -3.55 15.01
N ASP A 67 -5.39 -2.82 15.68
CA ASP A 67 -5.82 -1.76 16.63
C ASP A 67 -5.60 -0.34 16.09
N ARG A 68 -4.91 -0.20 14.95
CA ARG A 68 -4.44 1.10 14.44
C ARG A 68 -5.09 1.55 13.14
N PHE A 69 -6.15 0.87 12.69
CA PHE A 69 -6.83 1.20 11.44
C PHE A 69 -7.33 2.66 11.34
N PRO A 70 -7.85 3.31 12.40
CA PRO A 70 -8.17 4.73 12.36
C PRO A 70 -6.96 5.66 12.14
N LEU A 71 -5.77 5.23 12.58
CA LEU A 71 -4.51 5.97 12.38
C LEU A 71 -4.02 5.86 10.93
N LEU A 72 -4.43 4.81 10.22
CA LEU A 72 -4.14 4.57 8.80
C LEU A 72 -4.63 5.74 7.92
N ASN A 73 -5.88 6.17 8.13
CA ASN A 73 -6.49 7.26 7.38
C ASN A 73 -5.72 8.58 7.57
N ALA A 74 -5.39 8.93 8.82
CA ALA A 74 -4.67 10.16 9.11
C ALA A 74 -3.27 10.17 8.49
N GLN A 75 -2.56 9.04 8.53
CA GLN A 75 -1.25 8.91 7.94
C GLN A 75 -1.28 9.01 6.41
N VAL A 76 -2.17 8.27 5.76
CA VAL A 76 -2.33 8.31 4.29
C VAL A 76 -2.70 9.73 3.85
N LEU A 77 -3.62 10.39 4.54
CA LEU A 77 -3.99 11.79 4.24
C LEU A 77 -2.79 12.74 4.37
N ARG A 78 -1.97 12.58 5.42
CA ARG A 78 -0.76 13.38 5.62
C ARG A 78 0.25 13.17 4.50
N LEU A 79 0.54 11.91 4.16
CA LEU A 79 1.49 11.57 3.10
C LEU A 79 1.00 12.07 1.75
N ARG A 80 -0.30 11.93 1.45
CA ARG A 80 -0.92 12.49 0.24
C ARG A 80 -0.71 14.00 0.14
N GLN A 81 -0.95 14.74 1.22
CA GLN A 81 -0.71 16.19 1.23
C GLN A 81 0.77 16.53 0.97
N GLN A 82 1.69 15.77 1.56
CA GLN A 82 3.13 15.95 1.34
C GLN A 82 3.54 15.68 -0.11
N ASP A 83 2.93 14.68 -0.75
CA ASP A 83 3.16 14.36 -2.16
C ASP A 83 2.80 15.55 -3.06
N PHE A 84 1.63 16.16 -2.84
CA PHE A 84 1.23 17.37 -3.57
C PHE A 84 2.18 18.54 -3.32
N VAL A 85 2.58 18.79 -2.06
CA VAL A 85 3.52 19.87 -1.73
C VAL A 85 4.88 19.67 -2.39
N ARG A 86 5.35 18.42 -2.50
CA ARG A 86 6.66 18.06 -3.08
C ARG A 86 6.62 17.82 -4.58
N GLY A 87 5.44 17.75 -5.19
CA GLY A 87 5.27 17.33 -6.58
C GLY A 87 5.56 15.84 -6.82
N ASP A 88 5.52 14.98 -5.79
CA ASP A 88 5.65 13.53 -5.94
C ASP A 88 4.31 12.94 -6.43
N LEU A 89 3.98 13.27 -7.67
CA LEU A 89 2.74 12.91 -8.34
C LEU A 89 3.03 11.99 -9.52
N ILE A 90 2.07 11.14 -9.86
CA ILE A 90 2.15 10.27 -11.02
C ILE A 90 0.87 10.40 -11.86
N VAL A 91 1.03 10.38 -13.18
CA VAL A 91 -0.10 10.34 -14.11
C VAL A 91 -0.40 8.89 -14.46
N ILE A 92 -1.63 8.44 -14.20
CA ILE A 92 -2.12 7.10 -14.56
C ILE A 92 -3.39 7.27 -15.41
N ASP A 93 -3.37 6.80 -16.66
CA ASP A 93 -4.49 6.95 -17.60
C ASP A 93 -5.05 8.39 -17.69
N GLY A 94 -4.16 9.37 -17.66
CA GLY A 94 -4.52 10.80 -17.73
C GLY A 94 -4.91 11.44 -16.39
N TRP A 95 -5.00 10.68 -15.31
CA TRP A 95 -5.30 11.18 -13.97
C TRP A 95 -4.01 11.48 -13.21
N LEU A 96 -3.91 12.70 -12.65
CA LEU A 96 -2.83 13.08 -11.75
C LEU A 96 -3.15 12.61 -10.34
N VAL A 97 -2.32 11.71 -9.80
CA VAL A 97 -2.54 11.04 -8.52
C VAL A 97 -1.33 11.24 -7.62
N ALA A 98 -1.54 11.39 -6.33
CA ALA A 98 -0.45 11.37 -5.36
C ALA A 98 0.24 10.01 -5.37
N ARG A 99 1.58 9.97 -5.29
CA ARG A 99 2.29 8.71 -5.39
C ARG A 99 1.96 7.75 -4.25
N THR A 100 1.69 8.26 -3.05
CA THR A 100 1.22 7.45 -1.92
C THR A 100 -0.13 6.80 -2.20
N GLU A 101 -1.05 7.52 -2.84
CA GLU A 101 -2.37 6.99 -3.19
C GLU A 101 -2.28 5.90 -4.26
N ALA A 102 -1.40 6.09 -5.25
CA ALA A 102 -1.11 5.07 -6.25
C ALA A 102 -0.46 3.81 -5.64
N ARG A 103 0.46 3.98 -4.68
CA ARG A 103 1.07 2.88 -3.91
C ARG A 103 0.04 2.11 -3.06
N LEU A 104 -0.90 2.81 -2.44
CA LEU A 104 -1.97 2.16 -1.67
C LEU A 104 -2.91 1.36 -2.58
N CYS A 105 -3.26 1.90 -3.76
CA CYS A 105 -4.00 1.17 -4.79
C CYS A 105 -3.23 -0.07 -5.26
N ALA A 106 -1.92 0.05 -5.49
CA ALA A 106 -1.06 -1.06 -5.87
C ALA A 106 -1.02 -2.17 -4.82
N LEU A 107 -0.99 -1.79 -3.54
CA LEU A 107 -1.06 -2.75 -2.44
C LEU A 107 -2.40 -3.50 -2.44
N ALA A 108 -3.52 -2.80 -2.66
CA ALA A 108 -4.82 -3.44 -2.82
C ALA A 108 -4.85 -4.40 -4.02
N ALA A 109 -4.22 -4.04 -5.14
CA ALA A 109 -4.11 -4.91 -6.30
C ALA A 109 -3.33 -6.20 -6.00
N ILE A 110 -2.20 -6.10 -5.29
CA ILE A 110 -1.41 -7.28 -4.89
C ILE A 110 -2.24 -8.17 -3.96
N CYS A 111 -2.88 -7.60 -2.93
CA CYS A 111 -3.72 -8.36 -1.98
C CYS A 111 -4.98 -8.95 -2.61
N SER A 112 -5.47 -8.43 -3.74
CA SER A 112 -6.63 -8.99 -4.47
C SER A 112 -6.32 -10.25 -5.28
N THR A 113 -5.04 -10.59 -5.45
CA THR A 113 -4.59 -11.69 -6.32
C THR A 113 -4.19 -12.94 -5.52
N GLY A 114 -4.43 -12.94 -4.21
CA GLY A 114 -4.14 -14.05 -3.27
C GLY A 114 -5.37 -14.80 -2.83
#